data_AF-A0A6B2M391-F1
#
_entry.id   AF-A0A6B2M391-F1
#
_cell.length_a   1.000
_cell.length_b   1.000
_cell.length_c   1.000
_cell.angle_alpha   90.00
_cell.angle_beta   90.00
_cell.angle_gamma   90.00
#
_symmetry.space_group_name_H-M   'P 1'
#
loop_
_entity.id
_entity.type
_entity.pdbx_description
1 polymer ?
#
loop_
_entity_poly.entity_id
_entity_poly.type
_entity_poly.pdbx_seq_one_letter_code
_entity_poly.pdbx_strand_id
1 'polypeptide(L)'
;MSLRFPVYLFLIGLILFPAALGAQEEATTGQSGLRIVQLVGGEPLRRNHPAGLPSLLLEISRITRFNFSPDPIFIKSFDDPRLFESGIAYVNYADRLDWTLTDGEVTALRAYLQRGGFLYIDAGINSAFLRENAALGQTHSFADWEVTPVLAEQLQRVFPDKNFEALPRSHPVFQGFYSGLPDPTPLPEAIRDFIVKEKWPQGSYSAMALKMDGGRIGVLATPIIAMGWGRDRFGEWSSPISFRVREAAEGMDERLRSAAFSGPRYETTREDGSIEVIYTQPPNVPAWVQEPNGRWRVFRYYHGEEISGYAHTFYTRLGVNIFVYLMTEG
;
A
#
# COMPACT_ATOMS: atom_id res chain seq x y z
N MET A 1 -2.88 69.12 68.93
CA MET A 1 -4.35 69.21 68.79
C MET A 1 -4.80 67.96 68.03
N SER A 2 -5.32 66.96 68.73
CA SER A 2 -5.68 65.66 68.15
C SER A 2 -7.01 65.74 67.43
N LEU A 3 -7.06 65.42 66.13
CA LEU A 3 -8.31 65.15 65.44
C LEU A 3 -8.42 63.65 65.16
N ARG A 4 -9.49 63.06 65.71
CA ARG A 4 -10.00 61.72 65.44
C ARG A 4 -10.74 61.76 64.10
N PHE A 5 -10.54 60.78 63.24
CA PHE A 5 -11.44 60.45 62.13
C PHE A 5 -11.88 58.98 62.24
N PRO A 6 -13.16 58.67 62.04
CA PRO A 6 -13.71 57.33 62.26
C PRO A 6 -13.42 56.39 61.09
N VAL A 7 -13.18 55.12 61.42
CA VAL A 7 -13.05 54.00 60.49
C VAL A 7 -14.45 53.68 59.93
N TYR A 8 -14.61 53.77 58.62
CA TYR A 8 -15.77 53.22 57.92
C TYR A 8 -15.47 51.77 57.52
N LEU A 9 -16.24 50.82 58.07
CA LEU A 9 -16.29 49.44 57.61
C LEU A 9 -16.90 49.40 56.21
N PHE A 10 -16.15 48.90 55.22
CA PHE A 10 -16.70 48.45 53.95
C PHE A 10 -16.89 46.93 54.01
N LEU A 11 -18.14 46.47 54.17
CA LEU A 11 -18.51 45.08 53.96
C LEU A 11 -18.58 44.82 52.45
N ILE A 12 -17.61 44.11 51.90
CA ILE A 12 -17.71 43.52 50.56
C ILE A 12 -18.40 42.16 50.74
N GLY A 13 -19.65 42.07 50.27
CA GLY A 13 -20.39 40.82 50.21
C GLY A 13 -19.72 39.84 49.25
N LEU A 14 -19.25 38.70 49.77
CA LEU A 14 -18.82 37.57 48.97
C LEU A 14 -20.07 36.88 48.39
N ILE A 15 -20.36 37.12 47.12
CA ILE A 15 -21.34 36.31 46.37
C ILE A 15 -20.64 35.01 46.00
N LEU A 16 -20.88 33.96 46.79
CA LEU A 16 -20.50 32.59 46.45
C LEU A 16 -21.41 32.10 45.32
N PHE A 17 -20.94 32.19 44.09
CA PHE A 17 -21.49 31.38 43.01
C PHE A 17 -21.00 29.93 43.21
N PRO A 18 -21.90 28.94 43.33
CA PRO A 18 -21.46 27.55 43.22
C PRO A 18 -20.91 27.36 41.81
N ALA A 19 -19.61 27.14 41.71
CA ALA A 19 -19.00 26.58 40.52
C ALA A 19 -19.61 25.19 40.35
N ALA A 20 -20.68 25.10 39.58
CA ALA A 20 -21.05 23.85 38.94
C ALA A 20 -19.84 23.47 38.10
N LEU A 21 -19.03 22.55 38.63
CA LEU A 21 -18.11 21.74 37.86
C LEU A 21 -18.99 20.94 36.88
N GLY A 22 -19.42 21.60 35.81
CA GLY A 22 -19.74 20.92 34.58
C GLY A 22 -18.43 20.28 34.16
N ALA A 23 -18.31 18.97 34.39
CA ALA A 23 -17.48 18.17 33.54
C ALA A 23 -17.97 18.47 32.12
N GLN A 24 -17.23 19.32 31.40
CA GLN A 24 -17.20 19.20 29.95
C GLN A 24 -16.70 17.77 29.74
N GLU A 25 -17.63 16.86 29.47
CA GLU A 25 -17.33 15.83 28.49
C GLU A 25 -16.75 16.60 27.31
N GLU A 26 -15.43 16.58 27.20
CA GLU A 26 -14.81 16.68 25.89
C GLU A 26 -15.55 15.64 25.07
N ALA A 27 -16.50 16.10 24.27
CA ALA A 27 -17.01 15.36 23.16
C ALA A 27 -15.77 15.04 22.32
N THR A 28 -15.17 13.89 22.60
CA THR A 28 -14.39 13.18 21.61
C THR A 28 -15.34 13.13 20.43
N THR A 29 -15.06 13.94 19.43
CA THR A 29 -15.63 13.77 18.10
C THR A 29 -15.02 12.48 17.60
N GLY A 30 -15.47 11.36 18.17
CA GLY A 30 -15.09 10.03 17.78
C GLY A 30 -15.47 9.92 16.33
N GLN A 31 -14.47 9.87 15.46
CA GLN A 31 -14.68 9.55 14.06
C GLN A 31 -15.37 8.18 14.03
N SER A 32 -16.68 8.17 13.80
CA SER A 32 -17.56 7.01 13.92
C SER A 32 -17.42 5.99 12.78
N GLY A 33 -16.23 5.91 12.18
CA GLY A 33 -15.94 5.05 11.05
C GLY A 33 -15.32 3.71 11.44
N LEU A 34 -15.50 2.70 10.59
CA LEU A 34 -14.81 1.42 10.65
C LEU A 34 -13.30 1.68 10.67
N ARG A 35 -12.64 1.24 11.73
CA ARG A 35 -11.19 1.28 11.85
C ARG A 35 -10.59 0.02 11.25
N ILE A 36 -9.41 0.17 10.66
CA ILE A 36 -8.67 -0.94 10.06
C ILE A 36 -7.47 -1.23 10.94
N VAL A 37 -7.15 -2.51 11.12
CA VAL A 37 -5.93 -2.90 11.81
C VAL A 37 -4.74 -2.64 10.90
N GLN A 38 -3.73 -1.93 11.39
CA GLN A 38 -2.46 -1.76 10.69
C GLN A 38 -1.33 -2.38 11.50
N LEU A 39 -0.61 -3.35 10.92
CA LEU A 39 0.58 -3.90 11.54
C LEU A 39 1.78 -3.00 11.28
N VAL A 40 2.43 -2.57 12.36
CA VAL A 40 3.74 -1.90 12.33
C VAL A 40 4.60 -2.54 13.41
N GLY A 41 5.60 -3.33 13.03
CA GLY A 41 6.48 -4.01 13.98
C GLY A 41 7.37 -3.03 14.77
N GLY A 42 7.69 -1.89 14.16
CA GLY A 42 8.45 -0.80 14.76
C GLY A 42 7.57 0.31 15.37
N GLU A 43 8.07 1.55 15.27
CA GLU A 43 7.36 2.74 15.74
C GLU A 43 6.35 3.23 14.69
N PRO A 44 5.04 3.29 15.00
CA PRO A 44 4.01 3.72 14.04
C PRO A 44 4.30 5.07 13.37
N LEU A 45 4.93 6.01 14.06
CA LEU A 45 5.27 7.33 13.51
C LEU A 45 6.39 7.31 12.48
N ARG A 46 7.18 6.23 12.41
CA ARG A 46 8.30 6.05 11.47
C ARG A 46 8.00 5.02 10.38
N ARG A 47 6.75 4.58 10.27
CA ARG A 47 6.28 3.63 9.26
C ARG A 47 6.42 4.19 7.84
N ASN A 48 6.46 3.30 6.86
CA ASN A 48 6.50 3.62 5.45
C ASN A 48 5.15 4.18 4.99
N HIS A 49 5.20 5.19 4.11
CA HIS A 49 4.01 5.85 3.55
C HIS A 49 2.93 6.19 4.60
N PRO A 50 3.26 6.93 5.66
CA PRO A 50 2.36 7.10 6.81
C PRO A 50 1.04 7.80 6.44
N ALA A 51 1.06 8.64 5.40
CA ALA A 51 -0.14 9.29 4.86
C ALA A 51 -0.97 8.40 3.92
N GLY A 52 -0.40 7.29 3.40
CA GLY A 52 -1.00 6.46 2.35
C GLY A 52 -2.34 5.86 2.74
N LEU A 53 -2.36 4.93 3.70
CA LEU A 53 -3.59 4.27 4.15
C LEU A 53 -4.64 5.27 4.66
N PRO A 54 -4.33 6.24 5.55
CA PRO A 54 -5.32 7.24 5.97
C PRO A 54 -5.94 8.03 4.81
N SER A 55 -5.13 8.44 3.82
CA SER A 55 -5.62 9.17 2.65
C SER A 55 -6.54 8.32 1.78
N LEU A 56 -6.21 7.04 1.58
CA LEU A 56 -7.05 6.11 0.85
C LEU A 56 -8.40 5.90 1.55
N LEU A 57 -8.40 5.72 2.88
CA LEU A 57 -9.63 5.53 3.66
C LEU A 57 -10.53 6.77 3.62
N LEU A 58 -9.95 7.97 3.71
CA LEU A 58 -10.71 9.22 3.53
C LEU A 58 -11.31 9.32 2.13
N GLU A 59 -10.55 8.96 1.10
CA GLU A 59 -11.04 8.99 -0.28
C GLU A 59 -12.19 8.01 -0.49
N ILE A 60 -12.07 6.77 0.01
CA ILE A 60 -13.14 5.78 -0.04
C ILE A 60 -14.39 6.29 0.69
N SER A 61 -14.24 6.85 1.89
CA SER A 61 -15.36 7.43 2.63
C SER A 61 -16.01 8.61 1.91
N ARG A 62 -15.24 9.37 1.12
CA ARG A 62 -15.73 10.51 0.35
C ARG A 62 -16.55 10.08 -0.88
N ILE A 63 -16.14 9.01 -1.57
CA ILE A 63 -16.72 8.61 -2.86
C ILE A 63 -17.69 7.43 -2.77
N THR A 64 -17.74 6.73 -1.63
CA THR A 64 -18.61 5.59 -1.41
C THR A 64 -19.56 5.83 -0.24
N ARG A 65 -20.36 4.82 0.13
CA ARG A 65 -21.17 4.83 1.36
C ARG A 65 -20.46 4.19 2.55
N PHE A 66 -19.27 3.64 2.36
CA PHE A 66 -18.48 3.10 3.47
C PHE A 66 -17.99 4.26 4.33
N ASN A 67 -18.01 4.08 5.64
CA ASN A 67 -17.51 5.07 6.58
C ASN A 67 -16.28 4.49 7.27
N PHE A 68 -15.09 4.79 6.76
CA PHE A 68 -13.83 4.42 7.39
C PHE A 68 -13.29 5.55 8.27
N SER A 69 -12.71 5.16 9.39
CA SER A 69 -11.87 6.06 10.17
C SER A 69 -10.46 6.09 9.56
N PRO A 70 -9.85 7.28 9.34
CA PRO A 70 -8.46 7.40 8.94
C PRO A 70 -7.45 6.99 10.03
N ASP A 71 -7.90 6.77 11.27
CA ASP A 71 -7.06 6.36 12.38
C ASP A 71 -7.08 4.83 12.59
N PRO A 72 -6.03 4.11 12.13
CA PRO A 72 -5.98 2.67 12.22
C PRO A 72 -5.72 2.17 13.65
N ILE A 73 -6.08 0.92 13.89
CA ILE A 73 -5.70 0.19 15.11
C ILE A 73 -4.30 -0.37 14.89
N PHE A 74 -3.29 0.26 15.49
CA PHE A 74 -1.91 -0.22 15.37
C PHE A 74 -1.65 -1.45 16.24
N ILE A 75 -1.19 -2.53 15.61
CA ILE A 75 -0.66 -3.74 16.27
C ILE A 75 0.81 -3.94 15.91
N LYS A 76 1.59 -4.59 16.78
CA LYS A 76 3.01 -4.88 16.53
C LYS A 76 3.26 -6.29 15.97
N SER A 77 2.33 -7.21 16.21
CA SER A 77 2.43 -8.63 15.87
C SER A 77 1.04 -9.19 15.57
N PHE A 78 0.97 -10.30 14.84
CA PHE A 78 -0.31 -10.93 14.50
C PHE A 78 -1.00 -11.63 15.67
N ASP A 79 -0.29 -11.89 16.78
CA ASP A 79 -0.85 -12.43 18.01
C ASP A 79 -1.39 -11.36 18.98
N ASP A 80 -1.32 -10.08 18.61
CA ASP A 80 -2.03 -9.01 19.31
C ASP A 80 -3.55 -9.26 19.24
N PRO A 81 -4.26 -9.37 20.37
CA PRO A 81 -5.70 -9.63 20.38
C PRO A 81 -6.52 -8.61 19.56
N ARG A 82 -5.98 -7.40 19.39
CA ARG A 82 -6.63 -6.33 18.63
C ARG A 82 -6.67 -6.58 17.13
N LEU A 83 -5.95 -7.59 16.61
CA LEU A 83 -6.11 -8.06 15.23
C LEU A 83 -7.57 -8.38 14.91
N PHE A 84 -8.32 -8.89 15.89
CA PHE A 84 -9.72 -9.28 15.72
C PHE A 84 -10.72 -8.11 15.85
N GLU A 85 -10.27 -6.88 16.12
CA GLU A 85 -11.14 -5.70 16.18
C GLU A 85 -11.59 -5.21 14.79
N SER A 86 -10.96 -5.71 13.71
CA SER A 86 -11.32 -5.38 12.34
C SER A 86 -11.28 -6.63 11.45
N GLY A 87 -12.26 -6.78 10.56
CA GLY A 87 -12.23 -7.80 9.50
C GLY A 87 -11.16 -7.56 8.43
N ILE A 88 -10.52 -6.38 8.44
CA ILE A 88 -9.44 -6.01 7.52
C ILE A 88 -8.19 -5.66 8.33
N ALA A 89 -7.08 -6.29 7.97
CA ALA A 89 -5.74 -5.98 8.42
C ALA A 89 -4.88 -5.53 7.22
N TYR A 90 -4.10 -4.48 7.42
CA TYR A 90 -3.17 -3.94 6.44
C TYR A 90 -1.74 -3.96 7.00
N VAL A 91 -0.78 -4.26 6.15
CA VAL A 91 0.64 -4.17 6.46
C VAL A 91 1.39 -3.72 5.23
N ASN A 92 2.25 -2.72 5.36
CA ASN A 92 3.30 -2.49 4.38
C ASN A 92 4.46 -3.43 4.73
N TYR A 93 4.94 -4.19 3.76
CA TYR A 93 5.95 -5.23 3.97
C TYR A 93 7.19 -4.75 4.73
N ALA A 94 7.64 -3.51 4.49
CA ALA A 94 8.83 -2.95 5.13
C ALA A 94 8.57 -2.37 6.54
N ASP A 95 7.32 -2.29 7.00
CA ASP A 95 6.98 -1.92 8.39
C ASP A 95 7.19 -3.07 9.38
N ARG A 96 7.49 -4.27 8.86
CA ARG A 96 7.92 -5.43 9.62
C ARG A 96 9.29 -5.90 9.12
N LEU A 97 10.30 -5.82 9.99
CA LEU A 97 11.69 -6.14 9.62
C LEU A 97 11.95 -7.63 9.47
N ASP A 98 11.34 -8.44 10.34
CA ASP A 98 11.47 -9.90 10.32
C ASP A 98 10.10 -10.53 10.11
N TRP A 99 9.93 -11.19 8.97
CA TRP A 99 8.69 -11.87 8.60
C TRP A 99 8.59 -13.29 9.15
N THR A 100 9.62 -13.79 9.83
CA THR A 100 9.56 -15.08 10.55
C THR A 100 8.49 -15.01 11.64
N LEU A 101 7.41 -15.75 11.46
CA LEU A 101 6.28 -15.74 12.39
C LEU A 101 6.58 -16.59 13.63
N THR A 102 6.18 -16.11 14.80
CA THR A 102 6.15 -16.97 15.99
C THR A 102 5.01 -18.00 15.88
N ASP A 103 5.04 -19.07 16.68
CA ASP A 103 3.93 -20.04 16.69
C ASP A 103 2.60 -19.40 17.16
N GLY A 104 2.69 -18.38 18.01
CA GLY A 104 1.56 -17.55 18.41
C GLY A 104 0.97 -16.78 17.23
N GLU A 105 1.82 -16.11 16.45
CA GLU A 105 1.40 -15.39 15.24
C GLU A 105 0.84 -16.33 14.17
N VAL A 106 1.44 -17.50 13.96
CA VAL A 106 0.91 -18.54 13.06
C VAL A 106 -0.49 -18.95 13.49
N THR A 107 -0.69 -19.20 14.78
CA THR A 107 -1.99 -19.62 15.33
C THR A 107 -3.04 -18.51 15.22
N ALA A 108 -2.69 -17.28 15.58
CA ALA A 108 -3.58 -16.14 15.55
C ALA A 108 -3.96 -15.74 14.12
N LEU A 109 -3.00 -15.68 13.20
CA LEU A 109 -3.24 -15.35 11.80
C LEU A 109 -4.09 -16.42 11.10
N ARG A 110 -3.85 -17.71 11.41
CA ARG A 110 -4.71 -18.80 10.93
C ARG A 110 -6.16 -18.60 11.39
N ALA A 111 -6.36 -18.36 12.68
CA ALA A 111 -7.69 -18.14 13.24
C ALA A 111 -8.39 -16.90 12.66
N TYR A 112 -7.64 -15.82 12.45
CA TYR A 112 -8.12 -14.59 11.84
C TYR A 112 -8.65 -14.84 10.42
N LEU A 113 -7.85 -15.46 9.56
CA LEU A 113 -8.20 -15.73 8.17
C LEU A 113 -9.33 -16.76 8.02
N GLN A 114 -9.39 -17.76 8.90
CA GLN A 114 -10.49 -18.73 8.96
C GLN A 114 -11.81 -18.11 9.40
N ARG A 115 -11.79 -17.04 10.20
CA ARG A 115 -12.99 -16.31 10.65
C ARG A 115 -13.51 -15.28 9.65
N GLY A 116 -12.95 -15.25 8.43
CA GLY A 116 -13.32 -14.26 7.42
C GLY A 116 -12.41 -13.03 7.40
N GLY A 117 -11.39 -12.96 8.25
CA GLY A 117 -10.41 -11.88 8.19
C GLY A 117 -9.73 -11.80 6.83
N PHE A 118 -9.36 -10.58 6.44
CA PHE A 118 -8.61 -10.29 5.23
C PHE A 118 -7.31 -9.56 5.57
N LEU A 119 -6.19 -10.06 5.05
CA LEU A 119 -4.88 -9.44 5.19
C LEU A 119 -4.41 -8.85 3.86
N TYR A 120 -4.20 -7.54 3.85
CA TYR A 120 -3.55 -6.86 2.74
C TYR A 120 -2.07 -6.58 3.04
N ILE A 121 -1.18 -7.13 2.22
CA ILE A 121 0.28 -6.93 2.26
C ILE A 121 0.71 -6.06 1.09
N ASP A 122 0.79 -4.75 1.32
CA ASP A 122 1.38 -3.80 0.36
C ASP A 122 2.91 -3.98 0.30
N ALA A 123 3.49 -3.90 -0.89
CA ALA A 123 4.90 -4.24 -1.15
C ALA A 123 5.31 -5.69 -0.75
N GLY A 124 4.34 -6.61 -0.63
CA GLY A 124 4.59 -8.04 -0.42
C GLY A 124 5.13 -8.77 -1.66
N ILE A 125 5.00 -8.13 -2.83
CA ILE A 125 5.65 -8.53 -4.08
C ILE A 125 6.84 -7.59 -4.31
N ASN A 126 8.05 -8.11 -4.05
CA ASN A 126 9.29 -7.44 -4.42
C ASN A 126 10.05 -8.34 -5.39
N SER A 127 10.33 -7.85 -6.60
CA SER A 127 11.22 -8.55 -7.53
C SER A 127 12.58 -8.79 -6.92
N ALA A 128 13.28 -9.85 -7.35
CA ALA A 128 14.53 -10.30 -6.74
C ALA A 128 15.56 -9.18 -6.54
N PHE A 129 15.69 -8.28 -7.51
CA PHE A 129 16.64 -7.15 -7.47
C PHE A 129 16.30 -6.03 -6.47
N LEU A 130 15.11 -6.05 -5.87
CA LEU A 130 14.66 -5.11 -4.85
C LEU A 130 14.80 -5.66 -3.42
N ARG A 131 14.95 -6.99 -3.27
CA ARG A 131 14.82 -7.68 -1.97
C ARG A 131 15.97 -7.39 -1.01
N GLU A 132 17.17 -7.11 -1.52
CA GLU A 132 18.36 -6.83 -0.70
C GLU A 132 18.32 -5.47 0.01
N ASN A 133 17.47 -4.55 -0.47
CA ASN A 133 17.32 -3.23 0.14
C ASN A 133 15.84 -2.87 0.23
N ALA A 134 15.30 -2.95 1.45
CA ALA A 134 13.89 -2.65 1.72
C ALA A 134 13.46 -1.26 1.20
N ALA A 135 14.35 -0.26 1.23
CA ALA A 135 14.02 1.08 0.72
C ALA A 135 13.73 1.07 -0.79
N LEU A 136 14.40 0.20 -1.57
CA LEU A 136 14.12 0.07 -2.99
C LEU A 136 12.75 -0.55 -3.25
N GLY A 137 12.34 -1.54 -2.44
CA GLY A 137 10.98 -2.09 -2.46
C GLY A 137 9.89 -1.08 -2.10
N GLN A 138 10.24 0.03 -1.46
CA GLN A 138 9.30 1.11 -1.10
C GLN A 138 9.22 2.25 -2.11
N THR A 139 10.15 2.30 -3.08
CA THR A 139 10.23 3.38 -4.09
C THR A 139 10.15 2.87 -5.53
N HIS A 140 10.37 1.56 -5.75
CA HIS A 140 10.35 0.94 -7.07
C HIS A 140 9.27 -0.13 -7.17
N SER A 141 8.10 0.27 -7.67
CA SER A 141 7.03 -0.68 -8.01
C SER A 141 7.38 -1.45 -9.29
N PHE A 142 7.53 -2.77 -9.19
CA PHE A 142 7.77 -3.67 -10.32
C PHE A 142 6.71 -4.77 -10.34
N ALA A 143 6.13 -5.01 -11.51
CA ALA A 143 5.13 -6.06 -11.67
C ALA A 143 5.84 -7.43 -11.75
N ASP A 144 5.78 -8.17 -10.66
CA ASP A 144 6.19 -9.57 -10.55
C ASP A 144 4.97 -10.39 -10.13
N TRP A 145 4.93 -11.66 -10.52
CA TRP A 145 3.83 -12.58 -10.21
C TRP A 145 4.23 -13.62 -9.17
N GLU A 146 5.08 -13.20 -8.24
CA GLU A 146 5.54 -13.98 -7.11
C GLU A 146 5.68 -13.11 -5.86
N VAL A 147 5.25 -13.64 -4.71
CA VAL A 147 5.53 -13.02 -3.41
C VAL A 147 7.00 -13.21 -3.01
N THR A 148 7.47 -12.49 -1.98
CA THR A 148 8.81 -12.79 -1.45
C THR A 148 8.89 -14.23 -0.92
N PRO A 149 10.04 -14.93 -1.06
CA PRO A 149 10.17 -16.31 -0.60
C PRO A 149 9.85 -16.49 0.88
N VAL A 150 10.28 -15.56 1.73
CA VAL A 150 9.95 -15.57 3.17
C VAL A 150 8.45 -15.44 3.39
N LEU A 151 7.74 -14.61 2.63
CA LEU A 151 6.29 -14.50 2.77
C LEU A 151 5.59 -15.81 2.37
N ALA A 152 6.01 -16.43 1.26
CA ALA A 152 5.49 -17.74 0.86
C ALA A 152 5.70 -18.82 1.93
N GLU A 153 6.93 -18.95 2.45
CA GLU A 153 7.28 -19.92 3.49
C GLU A 153 6.45 -19.73 4.76
N GLN A 154 6.32 -18.48 5.21
CA GLN A 154 5.63 -18.19 6.47
C GLN A 154 4.12 -18.37 6.34
N LEU A 155 3.51 -18.05 5.19
CA LEU A 155 2.10 -18.36 4.95
C LEU A 155 1.85 -19.86 4.76
N GLN A 156 2.84 -20.63 4.27
CA GLN A 156 2.75 -22.09 4.25
C GLN A 156 2.75 -22.69 5.66
N ARG A 157 3.42 -22.07 6.64
CA ARG A 157 3.28 -22.45 8.07
C ARG A 157 1.88 -22.17 8.61
N VAL A 158 1.22 -21.11 8.13
CA VAL A 158 -0.17 -20.78 8.49
C VAL A 158 -1.14 -21.77 7.84
N PHE A 159 -1.01 -22.04 6.55
CA PHE A 159 -1.83 -23.00 5.79
C PHE A 159 -0.96 -23.91 4.91
N PRO A 160 -0.58 -25.11 5.40
CA PRO A 160 0.34 -26.01 4.68
C PRO A 160 -0.15 -26.50 3.32
N ASP A 161 -1.47 -26.48 3.11
CA ASP A 161 -2.18 -26.94 1.93
C ASP A 161 -2.54 -25.82 0.94
N LYS A 162 -2.19 -24.57 1.23
CA LYS A 162 -2.53 -23.40 0.42
C LYS A 162 -1.28 -22.70 -0.10
N ASN A 163 -1.37 -22.19 -1.33
CA ASN A 163 -0.30 -21.42 -1.97
C ASN A 163 -0.86 -20.09 -2.47
N PHE A 164 0.03 -19.12 -2.69
CA PHE A 164 -0.34 -17.91 -3.41
C PHE A 164 -0.58 -18.23 -4.90
N GLU A 165 -1.62 -17.62 -5.45
CA GLU A 165 -1.99 -17.70 -6.85
C GLU A 165 -2.00 -16.29 -7.46
N ALA A 166 -1.57 -16.18 -8.71
CA ALA A 166 -1.71 -14.96 -9.50
C ALA A 166 -3.19 -14.62 -9.68
N LEU A 167 -3.58 -13.38 -9.37
CA LEU A 167 -4.88 -12.87 -9.78
C LEU A 167 -4.84 -12.48 -11.25
N PRO A 168 -5.76 -12.97 -12.09
CA PRO A 168 -5.84 -12.56 -13.48
C PRO A 168 -6.22 -11.07 -13.56
N ARG A 169 -5.73 -10.35 -14.57
CA ARG A 169 -6.05 -8.92 -14.78
C ARG A 169 -7.56 -8.61 -14.83
N SER A 170 -8.38 -9.58 -15.24
CA SER A 170 -9.84 -9.47 -15.29
C SER A 170 -10.54 -9.71 -13.96
N HIS A 171 -9.81 -9.98 -12.87
CA HIS A 171 -10.40 -10.30 -11.57
C HIS A 171 -11.26 -9.13 -11.05
N PRO A 172 -12.45 -9.37 -10.46
CA PRO A 172 -13.34 -8.31 -9.97
C PRO A 172 -12.69 -7.33 -8.98
N VAL A 173 -11.66 -7.76 -8.24
CA VAL A 173 -10.87 -6.90 -7.34
C VAL A 173 -10.31 -5.65 -8.03
N PHE A 174 -10.09 -5.68 -9.35
CA PHE A 174 -9.56 -4.56 -10.11
C PHE A 174 -10.64 -3.67 -10.74
N GLN A 175 -11.92 -4.05 -10.63
CA GLN A 175 -13.01 -3.42 -11.36
C GLN A 175 -14.30 -3.21 -10.56
N GLY A 176 -14.27 -3.43 -9.25
CA GLY A 176 -15.46 -3.36 -8.38
C GLY A 176 -16.10 -1.97 -8.27
N PHE A 177 -15.35 -0.88 -8.45
CA PHE A 177 -15.87 0.49 -8.37
C PHE A 177 -15.51 1.33 -9.61
N TYR A 178 -14.23 1.34 -9.98
CA TYR A 178 -13.71 1.91 -11.22
C TYR A 178 -13.40 0.78 -12.20
N SER A 179 -13.71 0.95 -13.48
CA SER A 179 -13.31 0.02 -14.54
C SER A 179 -12.31 0.68 -15.47
N GLY A 180 -11.28 -0.06 -15.88
CA GLY A 180 -10.27 0.41 -16.82
C GLY A 180 -9.32 1.46 -16.24
N LEU A 181 -8.59 2.13 -17.14
CA LEU A 181 -7.59 3.13 -16.79
C LEU A 181 -8.21 4.51 -16.52
N PRO A 182 -7.55 5.37 -15.73
CA PRO A 182 -7.85 6.80 -15.76
C PRO A 182 -7.56 7.39 -17.14
N ASP A 183 -8.06 8.60 -17.41
CA ASP A 183 -7.84 9.28 -18.68
C ASP A 183 -6.33 9.46 -18.95
N PRO A 184 -5.77 8.80 -19.98
CA PRO A 184 -4.35 8.87 -20.26
C PRO A 184 -4.01 9.99 -21.26
N THR A 185 -5.00 10.79 -21.69
CA THR A 185 -4.81 11.89 -22.66
C THR A 185 -3.69 12.87 -22.27
N PRO A 186 -3.50 13.24 -20.99
CA PRO A 186 -2.41 14.14 -20.58
C PRO A 186 -1.00 13.55 -20.74
N LEU A 187 -0.87 12.24 -20.96
CA LEU A 187 0.44 11.60 -21.04
C LEU A 187 1.07 11.75 -22.44
N PRO A 188 2.41 11.89 -22.53
CA PRO A 188 3.14 11.77 -23.78
C PRO A 188 2.82 10.45 -24.49
N GLU A 189 2.67 10.47 -25.83
CA GLU A 189 2.20 9.34 -26.63
C GLU A 189 2.98 8.04 -26.36
N ALA A 190 4.31 8.10 -26.35
CA ALA A 190 5.16 6.93 -26.10
C ALA A 190 4.90 6.28 -24.72
N ILE A 191 4.62 7.10 -23.71
CA ILE A 191 4.33 6.65 -22.34
C ILE A 191 2.91 6.08 -22.27
N ARG A 192 1.95 6.78 -22.86
CA ARG A 192 0.55 6.36 -22.95
C ARG A 192 0.42 4.99 -23.59
N ASP A 193 1.07 4.79 -24.74
CA ASP A 193 1.00 3.54 -25.49
C ASP A 193 1.53 2.36 -24.67
N PHE A 194 2.67 2.54 -24.00
CA PHE A 194 3.23 1.52 -23.12
C PHE A 194 2.29 1.21 -21.95
N ILE A 195 1.71 2.22 -21.31
CA ILE A 195 0.81 2.00 -20.17
C ILE A 195 -0.44 1.24 -20.57
N VAL A 196 -1.09 1.68 -21.64
CA VAL A 196 -2.38 1.16 -22.08
C VAL A 196 -2.23 -0.25 -22.66
N LYS A 197 -1.18 -0.48 -23.45
CA LYS A 197 -1.02 -1.73 -24.21
C LYS A 197 -0.27 -2.80 -23.43
N GLU A 198 0.60 -2.42 -22.50
CA GLU A 198 1.53 -3.36 -21.88
C GLU A 198 1.51 -3.34 -20.35
N LYS A 199 1.69 -2.17 -19.74
CA LYS A 199 1.93 -2.06 -18.30
C LYS A 199 0.69 -2.40 -17.47
N TRP A 200 -0.44 -1.74 -17.77
CA TRP A 200 -1.68 -1.81 -16.99
C TRP A 200 -2.93 -1.98 -17.87
N PRO A 201 -2.91 -2.88 -18.87
CA PRO A 201 -4.12 -3.12 -19.66
C PRO A 201 -5.25 -3.53 -18.71
N GLN A 202 -6.44 -2.98 -18.95
CA GLN A 202 -7.65 -3.17 -18.13
C GLN A 202 -7.65 -2.47 -16.76
N GLY A 203 -6.60 -1.72 -16.39
CA GLY A 203 -6.56 -1.02 -15.10
C GLY A 203 -6.18 -1.91 -13.91
N SER A 204 -5.64 -3.09 -14.17
CA SER A 204 -5.15 -4.03 -13.16
C SER A 204 -3.67 -3.83 -12.83
N TYR A 205 -3.19 -4.50 -11.79
CA TYR A 205 -1.76 -4.61 -11.49
C TYR A 205 -1.39 -6.02 -11.04
N SER A 206 -0.10 -6.32 -10.87
CA SER A 206 0.28 -7.64 -10.36
C SER A 206 -0.20 -7.78 -8.92
N ALA A 207 -0.85 -8.91 -8.65
CA ALA A 207 -1.36 -9.23 -7.33
C ALA A 207 -1.36 -10.75 -7.14
N MET A 208 -0.91 -11.18 -5.97
CA MET A 208 -0.90 -12.57 -5.56
C MET A 208 -1.91 -12.75 -4.43
N ALA A 209 -2.75 -13.76 -4.51
CA ALA A 209 -3.78 -14.05 -3.54
C ALA A 209 -3.60 -15.44 -2.93
N LEU A 210 -3.70 -15.53 -1.61
CA LEU A 210 -3.95 -16.81 -0.94
C LEU A 210 -5.46 -16.93 -0.73
N LYS A 211 -6.07 -17.90 -1.40
CA LYS A 211 -7.52 -18.12 -1.35
C LYS A 211 -7.88 -19.04 -0.18
N MET A 212 -8.92 -18.64 0.54
CA MET A 212 -9.58 -19.45 1.56
C MET A 212 -10.57 -20.41 0.91
N ASP A 213 -11.14 -21.31 1.71
CA ASP A 213 -12.19 -22.21 1.26
C ASP A 213 -13.37 -21.41 0.68
N GLY A 214 -13.97 -21.93 -0.40
CA GLY A 214 -15.00 -21.19 -1.16
C GLY A 214 -14.45 -20.14 -2.13
N GLY A 215 -13.12 -20.01 -2.28
CA GLY A 215 -12.48 -19.15 -3.29
C GLY A 215 -12.32 -17.68 -2.88
N ARG A 216 -12.79 -17.32 -1.68
CA ARG A 216 -12.62 -16.00 -1.06
C ARG A 216 -11.14 -15.67 -0.91
N ILE A 217 -10.73 -14.43 -1.19
CA ILE A 217 -9.33 -14.02 -0.94
C ILE A 217 -9.15 -13.82 0.56
N GLY A 218 -8.21 -14.52 1.18
CA GLY A 218 -7.84 -14.31 2.59
C GLY A 218 -6.63 -13.38 2.73
N VAL A 219 -5.64 -13.54 1.86
CA VAL A 219 -4.45 -12.69 1.83
C VAL A 219 -4.27 -12.15 0.42
N LEU A 220 -4.05 -10.84 0.29
CA LEU A 220 -3.65 -10.19 -0.95
C LEU A 220 -2.27 -9.59 -0.77
N ALA A 221 -1.38 -9.81 -1.73
CA ALA A 221 -0.08 -9.16 -1.81
C ALA A 221 0.03 -8.41 -3.14
N THR A 222 0.55 -7.19 -3.10
CA THR A 222 0.86 -6.38 -4.30
C THR A 222 2.30 -5.89 -4.23
N PRO A 223 2.87 -5.36 -5.32
CA PRO A 223 4.04 -4.51 -5.21
C PRO A 223 3.66 -3.24 -4.44
N ILE A 224 4.64 -2.37 -4.20
CA ILE A 224 4.36 -1.09 -3.55
C ILE A 224 3.35 -0.28 -4.37
N ILE A 225 2.16 -0.05 -3.79
CA ILE A 225 1.14 0.82 -4.35
C ILE A 225 0.74 1.94 -3.39
N ALA A 226 1.03 1.82 -2.09
CA ALA A 226 0.75 2.86 -1.10
C ALA A 226 1.48 4.19 -1.36
N MET A 227 2.59 4.15 -2.11
CA MET A 227 3.27 5.35 -2.64
C MET A 227 2.33 6.25 -3.47
N GLY A 228 1.25 5.67 -4.02
CA GLY A 228 0.26 6.34 -4.85
C GLY A 228 -0.84 7.08 -4.10
N TRP A 229 -1.02 6.88 -2.79
CA TRP A 229 -2.23 7.35 -2.10
C TRP A 229 -2.01 8.52 -1.17
N GLY A 230 -0.77 8.72 -0.70
CA GLY A 230 -0.46 9.70 0.32
C GLY A 230 -0.76 11.12 -0.12
N ARG A 231 -1.58 11.83 0.67
CA ARG A 231 -1.76 13.27 0.59
C ARG A 231 -1.29 13.95 1.87
N ASP A 232 -0.76 15.15 1.75
CA ASP A 232 -0.43 15.97 2.90
C ASP A 232 -1.67 16.69 3.47
N ARG A 233 -1.47 17.51 4.50
CA ARG A 233 -2.56 18.25 5.17
C ARG A 233 -3.25 19.29 4.28
N PHE A 234 -2.65 19.66 3.14
CA PHE A 234 -3.19 20.59 2.17
C PHE A 234 -3.91 19.87 1.02
N GLY A 235 -3.85 18.53 1.00
CA GLY A 235 -4.46 17.71 -0.04
C GLY A 235 -3.55 17.42 -1.23
N GLU A 236 -2.29 17.88 -1.18
CA GLU A 236 -1.29 17.67 -2.22
C GLU A 236 -0.66 16.28 -2.12
N TRP A 237 -0.23 15.71 -3.24
CA TRP A 237 0.42 14.40 -3.26
C TRP A 237 1.74 14.42 -2.47
N SER A 238 1.93 13.44 -1.60
CA SER A 238 3.07 13.41 -0.67
C SER A 238 4.42 13.07 -1.32
N SER A 239 4.41 12.51 -2.52
CA SER A 239 5.64 12.07 -3.21
C SER A 239 5.46 12.08 -4.71
N PRO A 240 6.45 12.53 -5.50
CA PRO A 240 6.39 12.41 -6.95
C PRO A 240 6.50 10.94 -7.38
N ILE A 241 5.78 10.56 -8.43
CA ILE A 241 5.86 9.24 -9.05
C ILE A 241 6.31 9.38 -10.49
N SER A 242 7.23 8.51 -10.87
CA SER A 242 7.83 8.49 -12.20
C SER A 242 7.57 7.15 -12.86
N PHE A 243 7.55 7.12 -14.19
CA PHE A 243 7.33 5.91 -14.94
C PHE A 243 8.59 5.38 -15.57
N ARG A 244 8.73 4.06 -15.49
CA ARG A 244 9.70 3.32 -16.26
C ARG A 244 8.99 2.64 -17.43
N VAL A 245 9.47 2.91 -18.64
CA VAL A 245 8.96 2.38 -19.91
C VAL A 245 10.00 1.46 -20.51
N ARG A 246 9.56 0.38 -21.15
CA ARG A 246 10.42 -0.53 -21.90
C ARG A 246 10.47 -0.12 -23.36
N GLU A 247 11.61 0.38 -23.81
CA GLU A 247 11.79 0.87 -25.17
C GLU A 247 12.64 -0.09 -26.00
N ALA A 248 12.32 -0.14 -27.28
CA ALA A 248 13.11 -0.82 -28.29
C ALA A 248 13.56 0.20 -29.34
N ALA A 249 14.71 -0.06 -29.95
CA ALA A 249 15.18 0.67 -31.13
C ALA A 249 15.72 -0.31 -32.17
N GLU A 250 15.80 0.13 -33.42
CA GLU A 250 16.40 -0.66 -34.50
C GLU A 250 17.85 -1.06 -34.15
N GLY A 251 18.18 -2.34 -34.36
CA GLY A 251 19.48 -2.91 -34.02
C GLY A 251 19.77 -3.04 -32.52
N MET A 252 18.80 -2.76 -31.63
CA MET A 252 19.00 -2.84 -30.18
C MET A 252 19.25 -4.29 -29.70
N ASP A 253 18.56 -5.26 -30.27
CA ASP A 253 18.71 -6.68 -29.90
C ASP A 253 20.14 -7.18 -30.12
N GLU A 254 20.73 -6.84 -31.27
CA GLU A 254 22.11 -7.21 -31.61
C GLU A 254 23.11 -6.50 -30.69
N ARG A 255 22.92 -5.19 -30.50
CA ARG A 255 23.80 -4.36 -29.66
C ARG A 255 23.83 -4.82 -28.21
N LEU A 256 22.66 -5.09 -27.61
CA LEU A 256 22.56 -5.49 -26.21
C LEU A 256 23.00 -6.93 -25.97
N ARG A 257 22.75 -7.84 -26.92
CA ARG A 257 23.23 -9.23 -26.83
C ARG A 257 24.76 -9.32 -26.77
N SER A 258 25.47 -8.48 -27.52
CA SER A 258 26.94 -8.43 -27.51
C SER A 258 27.52 -7.38 -26.56
N ALA A 259 26.68 -6.62 -25.85
CA ALA A 259 27.15 -5.59 -24.94
C ALA A 259 27.89 -6.24 -23.77
N ALA A 260 29.06 -5.70 -23.43
CA ALA A 260 29.74 -6.06 -22.19
C ALA A 260 28.89 -5.58 -21.01
N PHE A 261 28.25 -6.50 -20.30
CA PHE A 261 27.52 -6.22 -19.08
C PHE A 261 28.28 -6.71 -17.86
N SER A 262 28.48 -5.80 -16.90
CA SER A 262 29.14 -6.10 -15.62
C SER A 262 28.19 -6.01 -14.43
N GLY A 263 26.90 -5.70 -14.64
CA GLY A 263 25.94 -5.59 -13.55
C GLY A 263 25.36 -6.94 -13.13
N PRO A 264 24.57 -6.97 -12.04
CA PRO A 264 23.83 -8.16 -11.65
C PRO A 264 22.67 -8.43 -12.63
N ARG A 265 22.28 -9.71 -12.71
CA ARG A 265 21.12 -10.18 -13.48
C ARG A 265 20.15 -10.90 -12.56
N TYR A 266 18.86 -10.73 -12.81
CA TYR A 266 17.79 -11.29 -12.00
C TYR A 266 16.69 -11.83 -12.89
N GLU A 267 16.11 -12.96 -12.51
CA GLU A 267 14.91 -13.49 -13.14
C GLU A 267 13.67 -12.90 -12.46
N THR A 268 12.67 -12.56 -13.27
CA THR A 268 11.35 -12.11 -12.80
C THR A 268 10.26 -12.84 -13.57
N THR A 269 9.15 -13.14 -12.90
CA THR A 269 8.08 -13.97 -13.44
C THR A 269 6.98 -13.08 -14.02
N ARG A 270 6.61 -13.33 -15.27
CA ARG A 270 5.48 -12.67 -15.94
C ARG A 270 4.17 -13.35 -15.54
N GLU A 271 3.05 -12.69 -15.83
CA GLU A 271 1.71 -13.23 -15.53
C GLU A 271 1.44 -14.61 -16.14
N ASP A 272 1.97 -14.88 -17.34
CA ASP A 272 1.82 -16.17 -18.03
C ASP A 272 2.82 -17.24 -17.54
N GLY A 273 3.57 -16.95 -16.48
CA GLY A 273 4.60 -17.82 -15.91
C GLY A 273 5.91 -17.84 -16.69
N SER A 274 6.02 -17.09 -17.79
CA SER A 274 7.28 -16.96 -18.52
C SER A 274 8.29 -16.10 -17.75
N ILE A 275 9.57 -16.41 -17.91
CA ILE A 275 10.66 -15.75 -17.20
C ILE A 275 11.32 -14.72 -18.12
N GLU A 276 11.51 -13.52 -17.59
CA GLU A 276 12.34 -12.49 -18.22
C GLU A 276 13.57 -12.20 -17.36
N VAL A 277 14.68 -11.83 -18.01
CA VAL A 277 15.93 -11.53 -17.33
C VAL A 277 16.12 -10.02 -17.26
N ILE A 278 16.14 -9.49 -16.04
CA ILE A 278 16.37 -8.10 -15.73
C ILE A 278 17.83 -7.88 -15.40
N TYR A 279 18.41 -6.88 -16.06
CA TYR A 279 19.79 -6.48 -15.89
C TYR A 279 19.81 -5.14 -15.17
N THR A 280 20.49 -5.06 -14.02
CA THR A 280 20.53 -3.84 -13.20
C THR A 280 21.86 -3.13 -13.27
N GLN A 281 21.83 -1.83 -13.05
CA GLN A 281 23.02 -1.01 -12.81
C GLN A 281 23.00 -0.46 -11.37
N PRO A 282 24.15 -0.13 -10.78
CA PRO A 282 24.18 0.47 -9.44
C PRO A 282 23.28 1.73 -9.39
N PRO A 283 22.48 1.92 -8.32
CA PRO A 283 22.34 1.10 -7.11
C PRO A 283 21.17 0.08 -7.16
N ASN A 284 21.16 -0.85 -8.13
CA ASN A 284 20.09 -1.83 -8.41
C ASN A 284 18.87 -1.27 -9.16
N VAL A 285 19.14 -0.40 -10.13
CA VAL A 285 18.14 0.17 -11.02
C VAL A 285 18.07 -0.69 -12.30
N PRO A 286 16.89 -1.22 -12.69
CA PRO A 286 16.73 -1.94 -13.94
C PRO A 286 17.13 -1.09 -15.16
N ALA A 287 18.09 -1.59 -15.93
CA ALA A 287 18.65 -0.90 -17.10
C ALA A 287 18.15 -1.50 -18.41
N TRP A 288 18.08 -2.82 -18.49
CA TRP A 288 17.49 -3.52 -19.64
C TRP A 288 16.84 -4.84 -19.23
N VAL A 289 16.04 -5.37 -20.15
CA VAL A 289 15.33 -6.64 -20.02
C VAL A 289 15.56 -7.47 -21.28
N GLN A 290 15.84 -8.75 -21.08
CA GLN A 290 15.70 -9.78 -22.08
C GLN A 290 14.37 -10.50 -21.86
N GLU A 291 13.46 -10.36 -22.81
CA GLU A 291 12.14 -10.96 -22.75
C GLU A 291 12.16 -12.45 -23.14
N PRO A 292 11.10 -13.22 -22.79
CA PRO A 292 11.04 -14.65 -23.08
C PRO A 292 11.20 -15.01 -24.56
N ASN A 293 10.77 -14.11 -25.45
CA ASN A 293 10.89 -14.27 -26.91
C ASN A 293 12.29 -13.89 -27.45
N GLY A 294 13.24 -13.55 -26.58
CA GLY A 294 14.60 -13.15 -26.94
C GLY A 294 14.78 -11.69 -27.34
N ARG A 295 13.71 -10.88 -27.32
CA ARG A 295 13.77 -9.44 -27.57
C ARG A 295 14.45 -8.72 -26.41
N TRP A 296 15.26 -7.71 -26.73
CA TRP A 296 15.92 -6.86 -25.76
C TRP A 296 15.30 -5.47 -25.75
N ARG A 297 15.04 -4.94 -24.56
CA ARG A 297 14.56 -3.57 -24.37
C ARG A 297 15.31 -2.87 -23.26
N VAL A 298 15.43 -1.55 -23.39
CA VAL A 298 15.98 -0.71 -22.34
C VAL A 298 14.86 -0.15 -21.48
N PHE A 299 15.16 0.02 -20.20
CA PHE A 299 14.29 0.77 -19.30
C PHE A 299 14.64 2.26 -19.37
N ARG A 300 13.65 3.08 -19.74
CA ARG A 300 13.72 4.54 -19.69
C ARG A 300 12.83 5.09 -18.60
N TYR A 301 13.32 6.11 -17.90
CA TYR A 301 12.66 6.72 -16.75
C TYR A 301 12.14 8.10 -17.14
N TYR A 302 10.85 8.29 -16.95
CA TYR A 302 10.12 9.50 -17.30
C TYR A 302 9.53 10.13 -16.05
N HIS A 303 9.76 11.43 -15.93
CA HIS A 303 9.34 12.27 -14.83
C HIS A 303 8.46 13.40 -15.36
N GLY A 304 7.54 13.92 -14.55
CA GLY A 304 6.65 15.00 -14.94
C GLY A 304 5.41 15.06 -14.06
N GLU A 305 4.78 16.23 -14.00
CA GLU A 305 3.60 16.46 -13.18
C GLU A 305 2.41 15.63 -13.70
N GLU A 306 2.21 15.58 -15.02
CA GLU A 306 1.14 14.81 -15.66
C GLU A 306 1.33 13.31 -15.42
N ILE A 307 2.57 12.83 -15.48
CA ILE A 307 2.93 11.43 -15.21
C ILE A 307 2.63 11.10 -13.75
N SER A 308 3.09 11.94 -12.82
CA SER A 308 2.88 11.75 -11.39
C SER A 308 1.40 11.78 -11.05
N GLY A 309 0.65 12.77 -11.55
CA GLY A 309 -0.79 12.91 -11.31
C GLY A 309 -1.61 11.74 -11.87
N TYR A 310 -1.26 11.25 -13.06
CA TYR A 310 -1.87 10.03 -13.61
C TYR A 310 -1.57 8.81 -12.74
N ALA A 311 -0.32 8.64 -12.29
CA ALA A 311 0.08 7.52 -11.45
C ALA A 311 -0.68 7.50 -10.12
N HIS A 312 -0.77 8.64 -9.44
CA HIS A 312 -1.56 8.74 -8.21
C HIS A 312 -3.03 8.40 -8.46
N THR A 313 -3.62 8.94 -9.52
CA THR A 313 -5.01 8.63 -9.88
C THR A 313 -5.20 7.13 -10.12
N PHE A 314 -4.29 6.50 -10.86
CA PHE A 314 -4.32 5.05 -11.11
C PHE A 314 -4.22 4.24 -9.82
N TYR A 315 -3.21 4.48 -8.99
CA TYR A 315 -3.03 3.72 -7.76
C TYR A 315 -4.16 3.96 -6.77
N THR A 316 -4.69 5.19 -6.63
CA THR A 316 -5.86 5.46 -5.80
C THR A 316 -7.08 4.69 -6.28
N ARG A 317 -7.37 4.65 -7.59
CA ARG A 317 -8.47 3.84 -8.13
C ARG A 317 -8.27 2.35 -7.84
N LEU A 318 -7.04 1.85 -7.96
CA LEU A 318 -6.70 0.46 -7.62
C LEU A 318 -6.96 0.17 -6.14
N GLY A 319 -6.50 1.05 -5.23
CA GLY A 319 -6.76 0.93 -3.80
C GLY A 319 -8.26 0.95 -3.48
N VAL A 320 -9.02 1.87 -4.09
CA VAL A 320 -10.48 1.92 -3.92
C VAL A 320 -11.13 0.61 -4.37
N ASN A 321 -10.76 0.09 -5.54
CA ASN A 321 -11.31 -1.17 -6.06
C ASN A 321 -11.01 -2.35 -5.13
N ILE A 322 -9.78 -2.45 -4.63
CA ILE A 322 -9.39 -3.48 -3.66
C ILE A 322 -10.31 -3.37 -2.45
N PHE A 323 -10.37 -2.23 -1.76
CA PHE A 323 -11.16 -2.10 -0.53
C PHE A 323 -12.67 -2.25 -0.75
N VAL A 324 -13.21 -1.77 -1.87
CA VAL A 324 -14.62 -2.00 -2.21
C VAL A 324 -14.89 -3.48 -2.39
N TYR A 325 -14.04 -4.21 -3.12
CA TYR A 325 -14.16 -5.66 -3.29
C TYR A 325 -14.16 -6.38 -1.93
N LEU A 326 -13.29 -5.99 -0.99
CA LEU A 326 -13.27 -6.58 0.36
C LEU A 326 -14.57 -6.36 1.12
N MET A 327 -15.19 -5.19 0.95
CA MET A 327 -16.40 -4.84 1.69
C MET A 327 -17.67 -5.45 1.10
N THR A 328 -17.63 -5.92 -0.16
CA THR A 328 -18.81 -6.45 -0.86
C THR A 328 -18.74 -7.94 -1.15
N GLU A 329 -17.55 -8.50 -1.37
CA GLU A 329 -17.32 -9.88 -1.81
C GLU A 329 -16.37 -10.66 -0.86
N GLY A 330 -15.87 -9.98 0.19
CA GLY A 330 -14.84 -10.48 1.12
C GLY A 330 -15.34 -11.33 2.26
#